data_AF-A0A0P1HGG2-F1
#
_entry.id   AF-A0A0P1HGG2-F1
#
_cell.length_a   1.000
_cell.length_b   1.000
_cell.length_c   1.000
_cell.angle_alpha   90.00
_cell.angle_beta   90.00
_cell.angle_gamma   90.00
#
_symmetry.space_group_name_H-M   'P 1'
#
loop_
_entity.id
_entity.type
_entity.pdbx_description
1 polymer ?
#
loop_
_entity_poly.entity_id
_entity_poly.type
_entity_poly.pdbx_seq_one_letter_code
_entity_poly.pdbx_strand_id
1 'polypeptide(L)'
;MKRQIRNPQKFDTLELYSALARDQGYRIDAQGDIDAFHQKIGDSLKASLDNPSLLHGKRVEAMFAHVAGAMGRCKYIKQEDGGTAFATSDDFIAPDYRIVTIADELFLVEVKNFHMKHFSSRYRIKRPYLKKLEAYAKINRADLKIAIYFSTVNQWSLLSPESFMEENGELWIDLAHAMARSEMSVIGDRKIGTLPLLRFEMLCEQDQDKPPISEDGIAEISIRETHMYCADQRLEGAQEKDIAFYLMRYGDWDVTQGAVEVSDGTLSKVSFLSTPREANNNQEFEIVGSLSSMVCNAFRELTISDDTGIVSLDVKYDPSFFRLKIPEKYKGKGLPIWQFIIQPNRKFFSDKEHNL
;
A
#
# COMPACT_ATOMS: atom_id res chain seq x y z
N MET A 1 12.45 -6.48 -0.47
CA MET A 1 12.86 -6.34 -1.88
C MET A 1 13.58 -5.00 -2.04
N LYS A 2 14.59 -4.89 -2.92
CA LYS A 2 15.29 -3.64 -3.23
C LYS A 2 15.03 -3.26 -4.69
N ARG A 3 14.92 -1.96 -4.99
CA ARG A 3 14.80 -1.44 -6.35
C ARG A 3 16.14 -1.61 -7.08
N GLN A 4 16.09 -1.97 -8.35
CA GLN A 4 17.28 -1.93 -9.20
C GLN A 4 17.49 -0.47 -9.67
N ILE A 5 18.70 0.05 -9.46
CA ILE A 5 19.01 1.46 -9.74
C ILE A 5 19.27 1.63 -11.24
N ARG A 6 18.47 2.45 -11.91
CA ARG A 6 18.76 3.05 -13.21
C ARG A 6 19.15 4.51 -12.99
N ASN A 7 19.93 5.10 -13.90
CA ASN A 7 20.17 6.54 -13.92
C ASN A 7 19.12 7.22 -14.81
N PRO A 8 18.01 7.74 -14.26
CA PRO A 8 16.93 8.30 -15.06
C PRO A 8 17.37 9.54 -15.84
N GLN A 9 18.22 10.39 -15.26
CA GLN A 9 18.74 11.59 -15.92
C GLN A 9 19.55 11.26 -17.17
N LYS A 10 20.24 10.11 -17.18
CA LYS A 10 21.03 9.68 -18.34
C LYS A 10 20.19 8.94 -19.37
N PHE A 11 19.32 8.04 -18.93
CA PHE A 11 18.64 7.11 -19.83
C PHE A 11 17.19 7.51 -20.11
N ASP A 12 16.41 7.82 -19.08
CA ASP A 12 14.98 8.08 -19.23
C ASP A 12 14.72 9.43 -19.93
N THR A 13 15.58 10.43 -19.74
CA THR A 13 15.52 11.69 -20.49
C THR A 13 15.70 11.46 -21.99
N LEU A 14 16.62 10.58 -22.40
CA LEU A 14 16.83 10.24 -23.80
C LEU A 14 15.67 9.42 -24.37
N GLU A 15 15.12 8.48 -23.59
CA GLU A 15 13.95 7.69 -24.01
C GLU A 15 12.72 8.59 -24.21
N LEU A 16 12.47 9.52 -23.27
CA LEU A 16 11.36 10.47 -23.36
C LEU A 16 11.51 11.41 -24.56
N TYR A 17 12.72 11.96 -24.76
CA TYR A 17 13.02 12.76 -25.95
C TYR A 17 12.81 11.94 -27.22
N SER A 18 13.34 10.73 -27.32
CA SER A 18 13.23 9.88 -28.51
C SER A 18 11.78 9.54 -28.84
N ALA A 19 10.95 9.29 -27.82
CA ALA A 19 9.53 9.00 -28.01
C ALA A 19 8.76 10.21 -28.57
N LEU A 20 8.98 11.40 -28.02
CA LEU A 20 8.30 12.62 -28.47
C LEU A 20 8.85 13.18 -29.78
N ALA A 21 10.15 13.09 -29.98
CA ALA A 21 10.82 13.50 -31.21
C ALA A 21 10.31 12.70 -32.42
N ARG A 22 10.03 11.41 -32.24
CA ARG A 22 9.47 10.56 -33.30
C ARG A 22 8.10 11.06 -33.79
N ASP A 23 7.24 11.47 -32.86
CA ASP A 23 5.89 11.96 -33.18
C ASP A 23 5.92 13.37 -33.79
N GLN A 24 6.87 14.21 -33.36
CA GLN A 24 6.94 15.62 -33.76
C GLN A 24 7.96 15.93 -34.86
N GLY A 25 8.80 14.96 -35.24
CA GLY A 25 9.86 15.13 -36.22
C GLY A 25 11.10 15.88 -35.71
N TYR A 26 11.31 15.96 -34.39
CA TYR A 26 12.43 16.70 -33.80
C TYR A 26 13.78 16.04 -34.08
N ARG A 27 14.81 16.89 -34.20
CA ARG A 27 16.21 16.48 -34.37
C ARG A 27 17.07 16.82 -33.15
N ILE A 28 17.97 15.91 -32.80
CA ILE A 28 18.90 16.08 -31.66
C ILE A 28 19.93 17.19 -31.86
N ASP A 29 20.18 17.58 -33.11
CA ASP A 29 21.18 18.57 -33.51
C ASP A 29 20.59 19.97 -33.71
N ALA A 30 19.27 20.11 -33.59
CA ALA A 30 18.55 21.37 -33.77
C ALA A 30 18.16 21.97 -32.42
N GLN A 31 18.81 23.06 -32.02
CA GLN A 31 18.51 23.72 -30.74
C GLN A 31 17.05 24.15 -30.59
N GLY A 32 16.42 24.62 -31.68
CA GLY A 32 15.00 24.99 -31.66
C GLY A 32 14.06 23.82 -31.33
N ASP A 33 14.41 22.60 -31.75
CA ASP A 33 13.64 21.39 -31.44
C ASP A 33 13.81 20.96 -29.98
N ILE A 34 15.01 21.17 -29.42
CA ILE A 34 15.29 20.94 -27.99
C ILE A 34 14.46 21.91 -27.13
N ASP A 35 14.42 23.19 -27.50
CA ASP A 35 13.67 24.21 -26.76
C ASP A 35 12.15 23.94 -26.85
N ALA A 36 11.65 23.55 -28.03
CA ALA A 36 10.25 23.16 -28.23
C ALA A 36 9.87 21.92 -27.39
N PHE A 37 10.77 20.92 -27.32
CA PHE A 37 10.59 19.76 -26.45
C PHE A 37 10.47 20.16 -24.98
N HIS A 38 11.35 21.03 -24.47
CA HIS A 38 11.30 21.49 -23.08
C HIS A 38 9.98 22.19 -22.75
N GLN A 39 9.51 23.07 -23.63
CA GLN A 39 8.23 23.75 -23.46
C GLN A 39 7.07 22.75 -23.41
N LYS A 40 7.01 21.83 -24.39
CA LYS A 40 5.94 20.85 -24.51
C LYS A 40 5.88 19.88 -23.32
N ILE A 41 7.04 19.42 -22.83
CA ILE A 41 7.14 18.61 -21.61
C ILE A 41 6.66 19.39 -20.39
N GLY A 42 7.09 20.65 -20.25
CA GLY A 42 6.66 21.52 -19.15
C GLY A 42 5.15 21.69 -19.11
N ASP A 43 4.53 21.94 -20.25
CA ASP A 43 3.07 22.13 -20.36
C ASP A 43 2.31 20.82 -20.13
N SER A 44 2.79 19.70 -20.70
CA SER A 44 2.19 18.37 -20.51
C SER A 44 2.28 17.89 -19.06
N LEU A 45 3.39 18.17 -18.38
CA LEU A 45 3.55 17.85 -16.96
C LEU A 45 2.57 18.64 -16.10
N LYS A 46 2.45 19.96 -16.31
CA LYS A 46 1.46 20.80 -15.60
C LYS A 46 0.03 20.27 -15.80
N ALA A 47 -0.36 20.02 -17.05
CA ALA A 47 -1.68 19.47 -17.36
C ALA A 47 -1.94 18.11 -16.69
N SER A 48 -0.91 17.27 -16.56
CA SER A 48 -1.02 15.97 -15.87
C SER A 48 -1.15 16.14 -14.36
N LEU A 49 -0.44 17.12 -13.77
CA LEU A 49 -0.54 17.47 -12.35
C LEU A 49 -1.90 18.07 -11.99
N ASP A 50 -2.56 18.75 -12.94
CA ASP A 50 -3.91 19.27 -12.79
C ASP A 50 -5.02 18.21 -12.96
N ASN A 51 -4.67 16.93 -13.13
CA ASN A 51 -5.61 15.82 -13.26
C ASN A 51 -5.57 14.90 -12.02
N PRO A 52 -6.43 15.14 -11.00
CA PRO A 52 -6.44 14.34 -9.77
C PRO A 52 -6.69 12.85 -10.02
N SER A 53 -7.55 12.51 -10.99
CA SER A 53 -7.88 11.11 -11.27
C SER A 53 -6.66 10.34 -11.77
N LEU A 54 -5.87 10.95 -12.66
CA LEU A 54 -4.61 10.38 -13.15
C LEU A 54 -3.59 10.25 -12.03
N LEU A 55 -3.41 11.27 -11.19
CA LEU A 55 -2.46 11.23 -10.07
C LEU A 55 -2.81 10.14 -9.06
N HIS A 56 -4.09 10.03 -8.68
CA HIS A 56 -4.55 8.96 -7.79
C HIS A 56 -4.31 7.57 -8.41
N GLY A 57 -4.59 7.40 -9.71
CA GLY A 57 -4.32 6.16 -10.43
C GLY A 57 -2.85 5.78 -10.38
N LYS A 58 -1.96 6.67 -10.84
CA LYS A 58 -0.50 6.42 -10.86
C LYS A 58 0.10 6.20 -9.48
N ARG A 59 -0.38 6.92 -8.47
CA ARG A 59 0.03 6.69 -7.08
C ARG A 59 -0.38 5.30 -6.57
N VAL A 60 -1.60 4.84 -6.89
CA VAL A 60 -2.08 3.51 -6.47
C VAL A 60 -1.35 2.39 -7.22
N GLU A 61 -1.06 2.57 -8.51
CA GLU A 61 -0.18 1.68 -9.29
C GLU A 61 1.20 1.55 -8.62
N ALA A 62 1.84 2.65 -8.25
CA ALA A 62 3.13 2.63 -7.54
C ALA A 62 3.02 1.95 -6.17
N MET A 63 1.96 2.27 -5.41
CA MET A 63 1.70 1.70 -4.08
C MET A 63 1.59 0.17 -4.12
N PHE A 64 0.98 -0.40 -5.16
CA PHE A 64 0.86 -1.86 -5.30
C PHE A 64 2.22 -2.57 -5.31
N ALA A 65 3.22 -2.03 -6.03
CA ALA A 65 4.56 -2.62 -6.07
C ALA A 65 5.22 -2.64 -4.69
N HIS A 66 5.01 -1.59 -3.88
CA HIS A 66 5.49 -1.54 -2.50
C HIS A 66 4.77 -2.53 -1.59
N VAL A 67 3.44 -2.63 -1.70
CA VAL A 67 2.64 -3.64 -0.99
C VAL A 67 3.16 -5.04 -1.32
N ALA A 68 3.16 -5.41 -2.60
CA ALA A 68 3.59 -6.74 -3.03
C ALA A 68 5.05 -7.04 -2.66
N GLY A 69 5.94 -6.06 -2.72
CA GLY A 69 7.35 -6.21 -2.35
C GLY A 69 7.60 -6.28 -0.83
N ALA A 70 6.76 -5.62 -0.02
CA ALA A 70 6.84 -5.59 1.43
C ALA A 70 6.31 -6.87 2.09
N MET A 71 5.32 -7.52 1.48
CA MET A 71 4.70 -8.76 2.02
C MET A 71 5.68 -9.94 2.09
N GLY A 72 6.75 -9.92 1.29
CA GLY A 72 7.88 -10.85 1.43
C GLY A 72 7.71 -12.21 0.75
N ARG A 73 6.66 -12.42 -0.06
CA ARG A 73 6.50 -13.63 -0.91
C ARG A 73 6.71 -13.38 -2.41
N CYS A 74 7.27 -12.22 -2.78
CA CYS A 74 7.68 -11.90 -4.15
C CYS A 74 9.21 -12.00 -4.30
N LYS A 75 9.69 -12.73 -5.31
CA LYS A 75 11.10 -12.77 -5.74
C LYS A 75 11.42 -11.59 -6.65
N TYR A 76 10.50 -11.22 -7.53
CA TYR A 76 10.69 -10.21 -8.55
C TYR A 76 9.40 -9.44 -8.82
N ILE A 77 9.51 -8.12 -9.02
CA ILE A 77 8.43 -7.24 -9.45
C ILE A 77 9.03 -6.29 -10.50
N LYS A 78 8.37 -6.18 -11.65
CA LYS A 78 8.76 -5.28 -12.75
C LYS A 78 7.51 -4.59 -13.29
N GLN A 79 7.60 -3.30 -13.56
CA GLN A 79 6.59 -2.61 -14.34
C GLN A 79 6.60 -3.12 -15.78
N GLU A 80 5.47 -3.65 -16.25
CA GLU A 80 5.37 -4.39 -17.52
C GLU A 80 4.86 -3.52 -18.67
N ASP A 81 3.99 -2.55 -18.38
CA ASP A 81 3.48 -1.56 -19.35
C ASP A 81 4.50 -0.47 -19.71
N GLY A 82 5.68 -0.48 -19.07
CA GLY A 82 6.76 0.47 -19.31
C GLY A 82 7.74 0.05 -20.41
N GLY A 83 8.14 1.01 -21.24
CA GLY A 83 9.15 0.87 -22.29
C GLY A 83 8.56 0.71 -23.70
N THR A 84 9.43 0.57 -24.69
CA THR A 84 9.00 0.39 -26.08
C THR A 84 8.63 -1.07 -26.32
N ALA A 85 7.43 -1.30 -26.87
CA ALA A 85 6.98 -2.61 -27.34
C ALA A 85 6.72 -2.56 -28.85
N PHE A 86 6.97 -3.69 -29.51
CA PHE A 86 6.65 -3.89 -30.93
C PHE A 86 5.69 -5.06 -31.03
N ALA A 87 4.57 -4.85 -31.69
CA ALA A 87 3.52 -5.84 -31.86
C ALA A 87 3.09 -5.89 -33.32
N THR A 88 2.69 -7.06 -33.79
CA THR A 88 2.09 -7.25 -35.12
C THR A 88 0.59 -6.93 -35.13
N SER A 89 -0.01 -6.67 -33.96
CA SER A 89 -1.45 -6.47 -33.77
C SER A 89 -1.74 -5.71 -32.47
N ASP A 90 -2.85 -4.98 -32.43
CA ASP A 90 -3.34 -4.27 -31.23
C ASP A 90 -4.34 -5.11 -30.40
N ASP A 91 -4.32 -6.43 -30.60
CA ASP A 91 -5.25 -7.39 -29.98
C ASP A 91 -4.92 -7.74 -28.53
N PHE A 92 -3.83 -7.18 -28.01
CA PHE A 92 -3.40 -7.39 -26.63
C PHE A 92 -2.88 -6.09 -26.01
N ILE A 93 -2.87 -6.02 -24.68
CA ILE A 93 -2.30 -4.91 -23.92
C ILE A 93 -1.53 -5.46 -22.72
N ALA A 94 -0.35 -4.91 -22.48
CA ALA A 94 0.46 -5.27 -21.33
C ALA A 94 -0.21 -4.80 -20.03
N PRO A 95 -0.31 -5.66 -19.00
CA PRO A 95 -0.71 -5.23 -17.66
C PRO A 95 0.35 -4.36 -16.98
N ASP A 96 0.01 -3.72 -15.86
CA ASP A 96 0.92 -2.81 -15.15
C ASP A 96 2.19 -3.50 -14.61
N TYR A 97 2.08 -4.72 -14.08
CA TYR A 97 3.20 -5.39 -13.43
C TYR A 97 3.39 -6.86 -13.83
N ARG A 98 4.64 -7.31 -13.79
CA ARG A 98 5.06 -8.71 -13.79
C ARG A 98 5.60 -9.06 -12.41
N ILE A 99 5.06 -10.12 -11.80
CA ILE A 99 5.47 -10.62 -10.48
C ILE A 99 5.92 -12.07 -10.59
N VAL A 100 7.05 -12.40 -9.96
CA VAL A 100 7.46 -13.78 -9.71
C VAL A 100 7.39 -14.05 -8.22
N THR A 101 6.59 -15.03 -7.80
CA THR A 101 6.42 -15.39 -6.38
C THR A 101 7.58 -16.25 -5.88
N ILE A 102 7.69 -16.43 -4.56
CA ILE A 102 8.66 -17.39 -3.99
C ILE A 102 8.37 -18.84 -4.39
N ALA A 103 7.15 -19.15 -4.82
CA ALA A 103 6.76 -20.45 -5.36
C ALA A 103 7.01 -20.58 -6.87
N ASP A 104 7.69 -19.60 -7.50
CA ASP A 104 8.00 -19.55 -8.93
C ASP A 104 6.75 -19.43 -9.84
N GLU A 105 5.64 -18.95 -9.28
CA GLU A 105 4.47 -18.56 -10.06
C GLU A 105 4.74 -17.22 -10.74
N LEU A 106 4.36 -17.12 -12.02
CA LEU A 106 4.49 -15.92 -12.82
C LEU A 106 3.13 -15.27 -13.02
N PHE A 107 2.96 -14.08 -12.44
CA PHE A 107 1.75 -13.29 -12.59
C PHE A 107 2.01 -12.05 -13.43
N LEU A 108 1.03 -11.71 -14.26
CA LEU A 108 0.88 -10.38 -14.83
C LEU A 108 -0.31 -9.72 -14.15
N VAL A 109 -0.10 -8.53 -13.60
CA VAL A 109 -1.06 -7.87 -12.72
C VAL A 109 -1.48 -6.54 -13.30
N GLU A 110 -2.78 -6.39 -13.53
CA GLU A 110 -3.42 -5.12 -13.80
C GLU A 110 -3.88 -4.50 -12.48
N VAL A 111 -3.51 -3.25 -12.21
CA VAL A 111 -3.80 -2.52 -10.98
C VAL A 111 -4.92 -1.52 -11.21
N LYS A 112 -5.89 -1.49 -10.30
CA LYS A 112 -7.05 -0.62 -10.36
C LYS A 112 -7.33 0.01 -9.01
N ASN A 113 -7.55 1.32 -9.02
CA ASN A 113 -8.10 2.04 -7.88
C ASN A 113 -9.62 2.10 -7.99
N PHE A 114 -10.34 1.77 -6.93
CA PHE A 114 -11.79 1.86 -6.87
C PHE A 114 -12.26 2.57 -5.60
N HIS A 115 -12.76 3.79 -5.80
CA HIS A 115 -13.44 4.54 -4.76
C HIS A 115 -14.92 4.17 -4.72
N MET A 116 -15.35 3.53 -3.64
CA MET A 116 -16.74 3.12 -3.45
C MET A 116 -17.56 4.25 -2.86
N LYS A 117 -18.72 4.54 -3.47
CA LYS A 117 -19.72 5.47 -2.90
C LYS A 117 -20.51 4.83 -1.75
N HIS A 118 -20.80 3.54 -1.90
CA HIS A 118 -21.50 2.68 -0.92
C HIS A 118 -20.90 1.27 -0.94
N PHE A 119 -21.10 0.46 0.10
CA PHE A 119 -20.56 -0.91 0.18
C PHE A 119 -21.06 -1.86 -0.93
N SER A 120 -22.22 -1.57 -1.54
CA SER A 120 -22.76 -2.30 -2.69
C SER A 120 -22.24 -1.81 -4.05
N SER A 121 -21.32 -0.84 -4.07
CA SER A 121 -20.74 -0.33 -5.32
C SER A 121 -19.99 -1.43 -6.04
N ARG A 122 -20.23 -1.57 -7.35
CA ARG A 122 -19.58 -2.55 -8.22
C ARG A 122 -18.45 -1.90 -9.00
N TYR A 123 -17.25 -2.45 -8.89
CA TYR A 123 -16.19 -2.19 -9.86
C TYR A 123 -16.57 -2.87 -11.18
N ARG A 124 -16.34 -2.19 -12.31
CA ARG A 124 -16.70 -2.70 -13.63
C ARG A 124 -15.51 -2.65 -14.58
N ILE A 125 -15.40 -3.69 -15.40
CA ILE A 125 -14.41 -3.81 -16.47
C ILE A 125 -15.09 -4.27 -17.75
N LYS A 126 -14.75 -3.61 -18.86
CA LYS A 126 -15.30 -3.96 -20.18
C LYS A 126 -14.69 -5.28 -20.65
N ARG A 127 -15.52 -6.23 -21.08
CA ARG A 127 -15.07 -7.54 -21.59
C ARG A 127 -14.01 -7.44 -22.70
N PRO A 128 -14.12 -6.54 -23.70
CA PRO A 128 -13.09 -6.39 -24.72
C PRO A 128 -11.71 -6.01 -24.15
N TYR A 129 -11.69 -5.17 -23.11
CA TYR A 129 -10.44 -4.75 -22.48
C TYR A 129 -9.79 -5.90 -21.69
N LEU A 130 -10.58 -6.65 -20.91
CA LEU A 130 -10.06 -7.83 -20.20
C LEU A 130 -9.51 -8.88 -21.19
N LYS A 131 -10.19 -9.11 -22.32
CA LYS A 131 -9.70 -10.04 -23.35
C LYS A 131 -8.33 -9.66 -23.90
N LYS A 132 -8.01 -8.37 -24.03
CA LYS A 132 -6.68 -7.91 -24.46
C LYS A 132 -5.60 -8.22 -23.43
N LEU A 133 -5.91 -8.07 -22.14
CA LEU A 133 -5.01 -8.45 -21.04
C LEU A 133 -4.79 -9.97 -21.02
N GLU A 134 -5.87 -10.76 -21.17
CA GLU A 134 -5.80 -12.22 -21.24
C GLU A 134 -4.97 -12.71 -22.44
N ALA A 135 -5.11 -12.05 -23.60
CA ALA A 135 -4.33 -12.34 -24.78
C ALA A 135 -2.83 -12.09 -24.54
N TYR A 136 -2.47 -10.98 -23.88
CA TYR A 136 -1.09 -10.68 -23.50
C TYR A 136 -0.52 -11.72 -22.53
N ALA A 137 -1.32 -12.12 -21.54
CA ALA A 137 -0.92 -13.13 -20.56
C ALA A 137 -0.69 -14.50 -21.21
N LYS A 138 -1.53 -14.88 -22.19
CA LYS A 138 -1.37 -16.09 -22.99
C LYS A 138 -0.07 -16.10 -23.79
N ILE A 139 0.30 -14.97 -24.42
CA ILE A 139 1.57 -14.83 -25.15
C ILE A 139 2.76 -15.06 -24.21
N ASN A 140 2.67 -14.54 -22.97
CA ASN A 140 3.72 -14.63 -21.97
C ASN A 140 3.71 -15.92 -21.13
N ARG A 141 2.71 -16.80 -21.33
CA ARG A 141 2.52 -18.02 -20.52
C ARG A 141 2.49 -17.72 -19.01
N ALA A 142 1.77 -16.68 -18.65
CA ALA A 142 1.63 -16.19 -17.28
C ALA A 142 0.15 -16.13 -16.89
N ASP A 143 -0.13 -16.20 -15.59
CA ASP A 143 -1.49 -15.99 -15.11
C ASP A 143 -1.78 -14.48 -15.01
N LEU A 144 -2.93 -14.06 -15.53
CA LEU A 144 -3.42 -12.70 -15.34
C LEU A 144 -4.07 -12.58 -13.96
N LYS A 145 -3.77 -11.50 -13.24
CA LYS A 145 -4.45 -11.08 -12.01
C LYS A 145 -4.89 -9.63 -12.13
N ILE A 146 -6.00 -9.29 -11.48
CA ILE A 146 -6.49 -7.93 -11.33
C ILE A 146 -6.36 -7.55 -9.86
N ALA A 147 -5.48 -6.61 -9.55
CA ALA A 147 -5.31 -6.04 -8.22
C ALA A 147 -6.22 -4.81 -8.07
N ILE A 148 -7.26 -4.92 -7.24
CA ILE A 148 -8.18 -3.81 -6.99
C ILE A 148 -7.93 -3.26 -5.58
N TYR A 149 -7.62 -1.97 -5.51
CA TYR A 149 -7.57 -1.22 -4.26
C TYR A 149 -8.92 -0.54 -4.00
N PHE A 150 -9.62 -1.01 -2.98
CA PHE A 150 -10.85 -0.40 -2.49
C PHE A 150 -10.52 0.75 -1.55
N SER A 151 -10.30 1.95 -2.11
CA SER A 151 -9.71 3.07 -1.39
C SER A 151 -10.51 3.53 -0.17
N THR A 152 -11.84 3.37 -0.20
CA THR A 152 -12.75 3.77 0.88
C THR A 152 -12.52 2.98 2.17
N VAL A 153 -12.04 1.74 2.07
CA VAL A 153 -11.85 0.82 3.20
C VAL A 153 -10.39 0.40 3.37
N ASN A 154 -9.47 0.96 2.59
CA ASN A 154 -8.04 0.62 2.60
C ASN A 154 -7.78 -0.90 2.46
N GLN A 155 -8.43 -1.55 1.49
CA GLN A 155 -8.28 -3.00 1.25
C GLN A 155 -7.85 -3.30 -0.17
N TRP A 156 -6.97 -4.28 -0.31
CA TRP A 156 -6.57 -4.84 -1.60
C TRP A 156 -7.24 -6.20 -1.83
N SER A 157 -7.66 -6.42 -3.07
CA SER A 157 -7.95 -7.76 -3.59
C SER A 157 -7.05 -8.07 -4.77
N LEU A 158 -6.55 -9.30 -4.83
CA LEU A 158 -5.88 -9.85 -6.01
C LEU A 158 -6.78 -10.94 -6.59
N LEU A 159 -7.26 -10.76 -7.82
CA LEU A 159 -8.34 -11.57 -8.38
C LEU A 159 -7.92 -12.18 -9.70
N SER A 160 -8.24 -13.46 -9.90
CA SER A 160 -8.18 -14.06 -11.24
C SER A 160 -9.39 -13.59 -12.07
N PRO A 161 -9.28 -13.45 -13.40
CA PRO A 161 -10.37 -13.01 -14.30
C PRO A 161 -11.71 -13.73 -14.08
N GLU A 162 -11.69 -15.02 -13.78
CA GLU A 162 -12.86 -15.86 -13.50
C GLU A 162 -13.60 -15.47 -12.20
N SER A 163 -13.01 -14.62 -11.36
CA SER A 163 -13.65 -14.12 -10.15
C SER A 163 -14.73 -13.08 -10.43
N PHE A 164 -14.75 -12.48 -11.62
CA PHE A 164 -15.73 -11.46 -12.01
C PHE A 164 -17.04 -12.09 -12.45
N MET A 165 -18.14 -11.43 -12.12
CA MET A 165 -19.48 -11.78 -12.58
C MET A 165 -19.80 -11.02 -13.86
N GLU A 166 -20.67 -11.56 -14.71
CA GLU A 166 -21.09 -10.91 -15.95
C GLU A 166 -22.53 -10.40 -15.88
N GLU A 167 -22.73 -9.16 -16.31
CA GLU A 167 -24.05 -8.54 -16.46
C GLU A 167 -23.98 -7.58 -17.66
N ASN A 168 -24.91 -7.71 -18.61
CA ASN A 168 -25.01 -6.83 -19.80
C ASN A 168 -23.71 -6.66 -20.62
N GLY A 169 -22.89 -7.71 -20.71
CA GLY A 169 -21.62 -7.69 -21.44
C GLY A 169 -20.47 -6.96 -20.72
N GLU A 170 -20.70 -6.49 -19.49
CA GLU A 170 -19.67 -5.98 -18.60
C GLU A 170 -19.39 -7.00 -17.49
N LEU A 171 -18.13 -7.03 -17.07
CA LEU A 171 -17.69 -7.82 -15.94
C LEU A 171 -17.66 -6.93 -14.71
N TRP A 172 -18.11 -7.45 -13.58
CA TRP A 172 -18.21 -6.69 -12.35
C TRP A 172 -17.85 -7.52 -11.12
N ILE A 173 -17.43 -6.81 -10.07
CA ILE A 173 -17.24 -7.36 -8.73
C ILE A 173 -17.51 -6.27 -7.68
N ASP A 174 -18.11 -6.64 -6.56
CA ASP A 174 -18.25 -5.75 -5.39
C ASP A 174 -17.22 -6.11 -4.30
N LEU A 175 -17.20 -5.35 -3.22
CA LEU A 175 -16.26 -5.57 -2.12
C LEU A 175 -16.39 -6.97 -1.50
N ALA A 176 -17.60 -7.44 -1.25
CA ALA A 176 -17.83 -8.70 -0.55
C ALA A 176 -17.29 -9.88 -1.38
N HIS A 177 -17.62 -9.92 -2.67
CA HIS A 177 -17.13 -10.94 -3.59
C HIS A 177 -15.61 -10.82 -3.81
N ALA A 178 -15.08 -9.60 -3.92
CA ALA A 178 -13.65 -9.38 -4.11
C ALA A 178 -12.83 -9.80 -2.89
N MET A 179 -13.32 -9.54 -1.68
CA MET A 179 -12.65 -9.98 -0.45
C MET A 179 -12.70 -11.51 -0.32
N ALA A 180 -13.85 -12.12 -0.58
CA ALA A 180 -14.01 -13.57 -0.46
C ALA A 180 -13.19 -14.36 -1.48
N ARG A 181 -13.00 -13.82 -2.70
CA ARG A 181 -12.25 -14.47 -3.79
C ARG A 181 -10.80 -13.99 -3.88
N SER A 182 -10.34 -13.16 -2.95
CA SER A 182 -8.99 -12.56 -2.98
C SER A 182 -7.88 -13.61 -2.81
N GLU A 183 -6.86 -13.50 -3.65
CA GLU A 183 -5.64 -14.30 -3.65
C GLU A 183 -4.43 -13.54 -3.06
N MET A 184 -4.66 -12.44 -2.34
CA MET A 184 -3.58 -11.62 -1.74
C MET A 184 -2.61 -12.41 -0.84
N SER A 185 -3.05 -13.54 -0.28
CA SER A 185 -2.19 -14.43 0.51
C SER A 185 -1.06 -15.07 -0.31
N VAL A 186 -1.22 -15.22 -1.62
CA VAL A 186 -0.18 -15.75 -2.53
C VAL A 186 1.05 -14.84 -2.54
N ILE A 187 0.83 -13.51 -2.53
CA ILE A 187 1.91 -12.51 -2.42
C ILE A 187 2.28 -12.19 -0.96
N GLY A 188 1.61 -12.79 0.03
CA GLY A 188 2.02 -12.80 1.43
C GLY A 188 1.20 -11.94 2.38
N ASP A 189 0.04 -11.46 1.93
CA ASP A 189 -0.85 -10.72 2.83
C ASP A 189 -1.43 -11.63 3.93
N ARG A 190 -1.59 -11.04 5.11
CA ARG A 190 -2.07 -11.69 6.33
C ARG A 190 -2.86 -10.68 7.14
N LYS A 191 -3.94 -11.11 7.80
CA LYS A 191 -4.52 -10.31 8.89
C LYS A 191 -3.75 -10.56 10.17
N ILE A 192 -3.42 -9.50 10.88
CA ILE A 192 -2.64 -9.52 12.11
C ILE A 192 -3.56 -9.17 13.27
N GLY A 193 -3.55 -9.99 14.31
CA GLY A 193 -4.19 -9.72 15.58
C GLY A 193 -3.20 -9.79 16.74
N THR A 194 -3.51 -9.09 17.83
CA THR A 194 -2.73 -9.06 19.08
C THR A 194 -3.66 -8.83 20.26
N LEU A 195 -3.15 -8.98 21.48
CA LEU A 195 -3.90 -8.60 22.68
C LEU A 195 -4.05 -7.07 22.78
N PRO A 196 -5.25 -6.54 23.06
CA PRO A 196 -5.43 -5.15 23.41
C PRO A 196 -5.02 -4.90 24.88
N LEU A 197 -4.62 -3.70 25.26
CA LEU A 197 -4.24 -2.56 24.43
C LEU A 197 -2.73 -2.56 24.16
N LEU A 198 -2.26 -1.86 23.13
CA LEU A 198 -0.83 -1.56 22.98
C LEU A 198 -0.54 -0.18 23.57
N ARG A 199 0.51 -0.07 24.38
CA ARG A 199 0.91 1.21 25.02
C ARG A 199 2.34 1.56 24.68
N PHE A 200 2.57 2.81 24.31
CA PHE A 200 3.88 3.41 24.14
C PHE A 200 4.06 4.51 25.19
N GLU A 201 5.13 4.46 25.97
CA GLU A 201 5.45 5.46 26.98
C GLU A 201 6.79 6.10 26.65
N MET A 202 6.82 7.42 26.67
CA MET A 202 8.04 8.22 26.64
C MET A 202 8.28 8.77 28.03
N LEU A 203 9.41 8.40 28.62
CA LEU A 203 9.87 8.95 29.90
C LEU A 203 10.85 10.08 29.62
N CYS A 204 10.58 11.23 30.22
CA CYS A 204 11.35 12.44 29.99
C CYS A 204 12.42 12.58 31.07
N GLU A 205 13.56 13.14 30.68
CA GLU A 205 14.57 13.55 31.65
C GLU A 205 13.99 14.58 32.61
N GLN A 206 14.21 14.35 33.89
CA GLN A 206 13.86 15.30 34.95
C GLN A 206 15.12 16.12 35.23
N ASP A 207 15.16 17.30 34.63
CA ASP A 207 16.24 18.26 34.79
C ASP A 207 15.66 19.54 35.38
N GLN A 208 16.19 19.96 36.53
CA GLN A 208 15.72 21.15 37.25
C GLN A 208 16.06 22.44 36.50
N ASP A 209 17.01 22.39 35.55
CA ASP A 209 17.40 23.54 34.74
C ASP A 209 16.52 23.70 33.49
N LYS A 210 15.63 22.74 33.18
CA LYS A 210 14.69 22.87 32.06
C LYS A 210 13.55 23.81 32.43
N PRO A 211 13.12 24.68 31.49
CA PRO A 211 11.99 25.55 31.73
C PRO A 211 10.73 24.71 32.02
N PRO A 212 9.88 25.14 32.97
CA PRO A 212 8.61 24.49 33.21
C PRO A 212 7.71 24.60 31.97
N ILE A 213 6.64 23.82 31.95
CA ILE A 213 5.60 23.91 30.92
C ILE A 213 5.12 25.36 30.82
N SER A 214 5.09 25.91 29.61
CA SER A 214 4.68 27.30 29.37
C SER A 214 3.18 27.49 29.59
N GLU A 215 2.75 28.76 29.69
CA GLU A 215 1.34 29.11 29.92
C GLU A 215 0.41 28.65 28.77
N ASP A 216 0.93 28.54 27.55
CA ASP A 216 0.22 27.99 26.37
C ASP A 216 0.28 26.46 26.28
N GLY A 217 0.82 25.78 27.30
CA GLY A 217 0.85 24.34 27.42
C GLY A 217 1.93 23.65 26.59
N ILE A 218 2.96 24.39 26.16
CA ILE A 218 4.09 23.87 25.39
C ILE A 218 5.22 23.48 26.36
N ALA A 219 5.85 22.34 26.09
CA ALA A 219 6.97 21.85 26.89
C ALA A 219 8.10 21.38 25.97
N GLU A 220 9.33 21.79 26.28
CA GLU A 220 10.52 21.19 25.69
C GLU A 220 10.87 19.94 26.49
N ILE A 221 10.97 18.80 25.81
CA ILE A 221 11.26 17.51 26.45
C ILE A 221 12.50 16.88 25.84
N SER A 222 13.27 16.19 26.68
CA SER A 222 14.28 15.25 26.20
C SER A 222 13.86 13.86 26.67
N ILE A 223 13.77 12.93 25.71
CA ILE A 223 13.33 11.56 25.98
C ILE A 223 14.51 10.80 26.57
N ARG A 224 14.38 10.39 27.83
CA ARG A 224 15.37 9.56 28.54
C ARG A 224 15.32 8.12 28.04
N GLU A 225 14.12 7.58 27.97
CA GLU A 225 13.86 6.19 27.57
C GLU A 225 12.43 6.04 27.05
N THR A 226 12.19 4.94 26.33
CA THR A 226 10.87 4.57 25.86
C THR A 226 10.51 3.15 26.25
N HIS A 227 9.25 2.95 26.62
CA HIS A 227 8.71 1.65 26.98
C HIS A 227 7.54 1.31 26.07
N MET A 228 7.39 0.02 25.79
CA MET A 228 6.25 -0.51 25.05
C MET A 228 5.62 -1.65 25.83
N TYR A 229 4.30 -1.74 25.76
CA TYR A 229 3.53 -2.77 26.44
C TYR A 229 2.49 -3.36 25.49
N CYS A 230 2.23 -4.64 25.67
CA CYS A 230 1.05 -5.33 25.13
C CYS A 230 0.24 -5.85 26.31
N ALA A 231 -1.01 -5.43 26.41
CA ALA A 231 -1.79 -5.51 27.64
C ALA A 231 -0.97 -4.93 28.82
N ASP A 232 -0.76 -5.72 29.88
CA ASP A 232 0.00 -5.31 31.06
C ASP A 232 1.48 -5.75 31.02
N GLN A 233 1.92 -6.38 29.93
CA GLN A 233 3.29 -6.90 29.82
C GLN A 233 4.21 -5.93 29.08
N ARG A 234 5.30 -5.54 29.74
CA ARG A 234 6.39 -4.75 29.14
C ARG A 234 7.14 -5.59 28.10
N LEU A 235 7.33 -5.03 26.91
CA LEU A 235 8.10 -5.62 25.83
C LEU A 235 9.58 -5.29 26.05
N GLU A 236 10.43 -6.31 26.10
CA GLU A 236 11.88 -6.14 26.30
C GLU A 236 12.67 -6.25 24.99
N GLY A 237 12.27 -7.16 24.11
CA GLY A 237 12.98 -7.44 22.86
C GLY A 237 12.77 -6.36 21.80
N ALA A 238 13.86 -5.96 21.13
CA ALA A 238 13.80 -4.97 20.04
C ALA A 238 12.82 -5.36 18.93
N GLN A 239 12.78 -6.65 18.54
CA GLN A 239 11.83 -7.12 17.53
C GLN A 239 10.37 -6.95 17.96
N GLU A 240 10.03 -7.25 19.22
CA GLU A 240 8.65 -7.10 19.71
C GLU A 240 8.25 -5.62 19.78
N LYS A 241 9.17 -4.75 20.20
CA LYS A 241 8.98 -3.29 20.19
C LYS A 241 8.75 -2.78 18.77
N ASP A 242 9.58 -3.19 17.81
CA ASP A 242 9.44 -2.79 16.41
C ASP A 242 8.08 -3.22 15.83
N ILE A 243 7.64 -4.46 16.13
CA ILE A 243 6.35 -4.95 15.69
C ILE A 243 5.22 -4.15 16.34
N ALA A 244 5.23 -4.00 17.67
CA ALA A 244 4.20 -3.26 18.39
C ALA A 244 4.10 -1.81 17.89
N PHE A 245 5.23 -1.13 17.68
CA PHE A 245 5.25 0.25 17.23
C PHE A 245 4.67 0.39 15.82
N TYR A 246 5.02 -0.54 14.92
CA TYR A 246 4.46 -0.57 13.58
C TYR A 246 2.94 -0.82 13.61
N LEU A 247 2.47 -1.74 14.46
CA LEU A 247 1.05 -2.02 14.64
C LEU A 247 0.29 -0.79 15.18
N MET A 248 0.86 -0.07 16.14
CA MET A 248 0.26 1.17 16.68
C MET A 248 0.20 2.28 15.63
N ARG A 249 1.26 2.46 14.82
CA ARG A 249 1.35 3.56 13.85
C ARG A 249 0.52 3.33 12.59
N TYR A 250 0.48 2.10 12.11
CA TYR A 250 -0.09 1.79 10.79
C TYR A 250 -1.29 0.83 10.83
N GLY A 251 -1.64 0.31 12.01
CA GLY A 251 -2.86 -0.49 12.20
C GLY A 251 -4.14 0.34 12.13
N ASP A 252 -5.27 -0.37 12.22
CA ASP A 252 -6.62 0.19 12.15
C ASP A 252 -7.18 0.57 13.54
N TRP A 253 -6.46 0.26 14.61
CA TRP A 253 -6.82 0.65 15.98
C TRP A 253 -6.66 2.16 16.17
N ASP A 254 -7.53 2.72 17.02
CA ASP A 254 -7.46 4.15 17.32
C ASP A 254 -6.32 4.42 18.30
N VAL A 255 -5.55 5.47 18.02
CA VAL A 255 -4.45 5.91 18.89
C VAL A 255 -4.87 7.18 19.62
N THR A 256 -4.88 7.12 20.94
CA THR A 256 -5.19 8.26 21.81
C THR A 256 -4.02 8.56 22.73
N GLN A 257 -3.96 9.80 23.20
CA GLN A 257 -3.06 10.17 24.27
C GLN A 257 -3.54 9.53 25.58
N GLY A 258 -2.63 8.80 26.23
CA GLY A 258 -2.85 8.22 27.55
C GLY A 258 -2.46 9.18 28.68
N ALA A 259 -2.05 8.62 29.81
CA ALA A 259 -1.55 9.37 30.96
C ALA A 259 -0.38 10.29 30.58
N VAL A 260 -0.47 11.54 31.05
CA VAL A 260 0.62 12.51 31.13
C VAL A 260 0.95 12.71 32.60
N GLU A 261 2.22 12.62 32.95
CA GLU A 261 2.70 12.89 34.30
C GLU A 261 3.57 14.14 34.26
N VAL A 262 3.31 15.03 35.23
CA VAL A 262 4.06 16.26 35.45
C VAL A 262 4.63 16.20 36.85
N SER A 263 5.90 16.53 36.99
CA SER A 263 6.61 16.55 38.26
C SER A 263 7.42 17.84 38.33
N ASP A 264 7.24 18.60 39.41
CA ASP A 264 7.89 19.90 39.62
C ASP A 264 7.70 20.89 38.46
N GLY A 265 6.51 20.90 37.84
CA GLY A 265 6.18 21.78 36.71
C GLY A 265 6.81 21.38 35.38
N THR A 266 7.54 20.26 35.33
CA THR A 266 8.13 19.68 34.12
C THR A 266 7.44 18.38 33.75
N LEU A 267 7.40 18.06 32.46
CA LEU A 267 6.75 16.84 31.97
C LEU A 267 7.67 15.64 32.20
N SER A 268 7.17 14.61 32.89
CA SER A 268 7.95 13.42 33.29
C SER A 268 7.58 12.17 32.50
N LYS A 269 6.34 12.05 32.03
CA LYS A 269 5.90 10.97 31.14
C LYS A 269 4.80 11.42 30.20
N VAL A 270 4.83 10.92 28.97
CA VAL A 270 3.68 10.90 28.06
C VAL A 270 3.45 9.48 27.58
N SER A 271 2.20 9.06 27.51
CA SER A 271 1.83 7.76 26.95
C SER A 271 0.85 7.89 25.80
N PHE A 272 0.87 6.89 24.92
CA PHE A 272 -0.05 6.72 23.80
C PHE A 272 -0.64 5.32 23.90
N LEU A 273 -1.96 5.22 23.72
CA LEU A 273 -2.72 3.99 23.81
C LEU A 273 -3.27 3.68 22.42
N SER A 274 -3.04 2.47 21.94
CA SER A 274 -3.69 1.96 20.73
C SER A 274 -4.73 0.92 21.14
N THR A 275 -5.99 1.21 20.82
CA THR A 275 -7.14 0.42 21.26
C THR A 275 -8.03 0.04 20.08
N PRO A 276 -8.59 -1.17 20.07
CA PRO A 276 -9.56 -1.59 19.05
C PRO A 276 -10.79 -0.68 19.09
N ARG A 277 -11.33 -0.35 17.91
CA ARG A 277 -12.56 0.47 17.79
C ARG A 277 -13.78 -0.20 18.42
N GLU A 278 -13.85 -1.51 18.27
CA GLU A 278 -14.88 -2.37 18.84
C GLU A 278 -14.17 -3.59 19.44
N ALA A 279 -14.46 -3.88 20.70
CA ALA A 279 -13.91 -5.04 21.40
C ALA A 279 -14.92 -6.19 21.40
N ASN A 280 -14.44 -7.40 21.10
CA ASN A 280 -15.20 -8.63 21.16
C ASN A 280 -14.93 -9.35 22.49
N ASN A 281 -15.89 -9.29 23.40
CA ASN A 281 -15.79 -9.92 24.72
C ASN A 281 -15.70 -11.46 24.69
N ASN A 282 -15.85 -12.10 23.53
CA ASN A 282 -15.79 -13.57 23.38
C ASN A 282 -14.41 -14.09 22.98
N GLN A 283 -13.40 -13.23 22.81
CA GLN A 283 -12.03 -13.62 22.50
C GLN A 283 -11.02 -12.66 23.14
N GLU A 284 -9.79 -13.13 23.33
CA GLU A 284 -8.75 -12.34 24.03
C GLU A 284 -7.97 -11.40 23.11
N PHE A 285 -7.99 -11.64 21.79
CA PHE A 285 -7.25 -10.85 20.81
C PHE A 285 -8.18 -10.02 19.94
N GLU A 286 -7.63 -8.96 19.36
CA GLU A 286 -8.33 -8.17 18.35
C GLU A 286 -7.52 -8.05 17.07
N ILE A 287 -8.22 -7.94 15.93
CA ILE A 287 -7.58 -7.72 14.63
C ILE A 287 -7.11 -6.28 14.55
N VAL A 288 -5.82 -6.09 14.31
CA VAL A 288 -5.20 -4.78 14.13
C VAL A 288 -5.32 -4.32 12.69
N GLY A 289 -5.34 -5.24 11.71
CA GLY A 289 -5.47 -4.90 10.29
C GLY A 289 -4.88 -5.97 9.38
N SER A 290 -4.84 -5.72 8.06
CA SER A 290 -4.08 -6.53 7.12
C SER A 290 -2.68 -5.95 6.91
N LEU A 291 -1.69 -6.78 6.58
CA LEU A 291 -0.35 -6.28 6.29
C LEU A 291 -0.37 -5.33 5.08
N SER A 292 -1.19 -5.64 4.07
CA SER A 292 -1.37 -4.78 2.91
C SER A 292 -1.94 -3.40 3.28
N SER A 293 -2.93 -3.32 4.18
CA SER A 293 -3.51 -2.04 4.63
C SER A 293 -2.51 -1.20 5.43
N MET A 294 -1.68 -1.84 6.26
CA MET A 294 -0.65 -1.13 7.03
C MET A 294 0.44 -0.55 6.11
N VAL A 295 0.86 -1.30 5.08
CA VAL A 295 1.80 -0.78 4.07
C VAL A 295 1.20 0.39 3.31
N CYS A 296 -0.09 0.34 2.98
CA CYS A 296 -0.79 1.49 2.40
C CYS A 296 -0.77 2.71 3.31
N ASN A 297 -1.00 2.54 4.62
CA ASN A 297 -0.95 3.63 5.60
C ASN A 297 0.46 4.25 5.65
N ALA A 298 1.50 3.43 5.72
CA ALA A 298 2.88 3.89 5.72
C ALA A 298 3.27 4.59 4.40
N PHE A 299 2.81 4.08 3.25
CA PHE A 299 3.03 4.72 1.95
C PHE A 299 2.28 6.05 1.85
N ARG A 300 1.05 6.13 2.41
CA ARG A 300 0.25 7.35 2.46
C ARG A 300 0.93 8.47 3.22
N GLU A 301 1.48 8.17 4.39
CA GLU A 301 2.21 9.14 5.21
C GLU A 301 3.35 9.85 4.45
N LEU A 302 3.95 9.17 3.46
CA LEU A 302 5.08 9.68 2.69
C LEU A 302 4.69 10.33 1.36
N THR A 303 3.42 10.26 0.96
CA THR A 303 2.96 10.66 -0.38
C THR A 303 1.76 11.60 -0.36
N ILE A 304 1.10 11.76 0.78
CA ILE A 304 -0.02 12.67 0.99
C ILE A 304 0.31 13.60 2.17
N SER A 305 0.08 14.89 1.96
CA SER A 305 0.07 15.94 2.98
C SER A 305 -1.37 16.33 3.29
N ASP A 306 -1.68 16.57 4.56
CA ASP A 306 -3.01 17.02 4.98
C ASP A 306 -3.34 18.42 4.43
N ASP A 307 -2.32 19.27 4.24
CA ASP A 307 -2.50 20.65 3.77
C ASP A 307 -2.61 20.77 2.24
N THR A 308 -1.86 19.93 1.51
CA THR A 308 -1.63 20.10 0.07
C THR A 308 -2.05 18.92 -0.79
N GLY A 309 -2.51 17.82 -0.19
CA GLY A 309 -2.93 16.62 -0.91
C GLY A 309 -1.74 15.78 -1.38
N ILE A 310 -1.79 15.26 -2.62
CA ILE A 310 -0.71 14.40 -3.15
C ILE A 310 0.57 15.23 -3.31
N VAL A 311 1.62 14.87 -2.56
CA VAL A 311 2.96 15.49 -2.65
C VAL A 311 3.97 14.62 -3.40
N SER A 312 3.67 13.33 -3.58
CA SER A 312 4.49 12.42 -4.38
C SER A 312 3.69 11.26 -4.95
N LEU A 313 4.08 10.78 -6.14
CA LEU A 313 3.48 9.61 -6.78
C LEU A 313 4.13 8.29 -6.32
N ASP A 314 5.37 8.35 -5.85
CA ASP A 314 6.16 7.20 -5.39
C ASP A 314 7.06 7.63 -4.22
N VAL A 315 7.71 6.68 -3.53
CA VAL A 315 8.65 6.96 -2.45
C VAL A 315 10.09 6.67 -2.86
N LYS A 316 11.03 7.37 -2.22
CA LYS A 316 12.48 7.08 -2.37
C LYS A 316 12.93 5.76 -1.72
N TYR A 317 12.08 5.17 -0.88
CA TYR A 317 12.41 3.98 -0.11
C TYR A 317 12.08 2.70 -0.89
N ASP A 318 12.87 1.66 -0.64
CA ASP A 318 12.61 0.33 -1.17
C ASP A 318 11.42 -0.34 -0.48
N PRO A 319 10.73 -1.31 -1.11
CA PRO A 319 9.65 -2.06 -0.46
C PRO A 319 10.04 -2.72 0.87
N SER A 320 11.33 -3.03 1.08
CA SER A 320 11.81 -3.54 2.38
C SER A 320 11.67 -2.56 3.54
N PHE A 321 11.58 -1.26 3.28
CA PHE A 321 11.36 -0.23 4.30
C PHE A 321 9.99 -0.41 4.96
N PHE A 322 8.97 -0.74 4.17
CA PHE A 322 7.60 -0.93 4.65
C PHE A 322 7.34 -2.30 5.27
N ARG A 323 8.29 -3.23 5.18
CA ARG A 323 8.09 -4.62 5.61
C ARG A 323 8.00 -4.73 7.13
N LEU A 324 6.81 -5.10 7.62
CA LEU A 324 6.64 -5.61 8.97
C LEU A 324 7.28 -7.02 9.07
N LYS A 325 8.38 -7.12 9.81
CA LYS A 325 9.16 -8.36 9.95
C LYS A 325 8.59 -9.27 11.03
N ILE A 326 7.41 -9.85 10.79
CA ILE A 326 6.89 -10.96 11.59
C ILE A 326 7.28 -12.30 10.92
N PRO A 327 8.18 -13.09 11.53
CA PRO A 327 8.57 -14.40 11.01
C PRO A 327 7.39 -15.36 10.83
N GLU A 328 7.48 -16.25 9.83
CA GLU A 328 6.63 -17.43 9.79
C GLU A 328 6.90 -18.25 11.06
N LYS A 329 5.84 -18.58 11.82
CA LYS A 329 5.92 -19.24 13.15
C LYS A 329 6.47 -18.38 14.30
N TYR A 330 6.40 -17.06 14.18
CA TYR A 330 6.67 -16.15 15.30
C TYR A 330 5.94 -16.59 16.58
N LYS A 331 6.68 -16.64 17.69
CA LYS A 331 6.18 -16.86 19.05
C LYS A 331 6.85 -15.85 19.98
N GLY A 332 6.17 -14.73 20.21
CA GLY A 332 6.62 -13.68 21.12
C GLY A 332 6.56 -14.13 22.58
N LYS A 333 7.37 -13.50 23.43
CA LYS A 333 7.32 -13.68 24.90
C LYS A 333 6.35 -12.69 25.53
N GLY A 334 6.30 -11.46 25.02
CA GLY A 334 5.42 -10.41 25.53
C GLY A 334 4.46 -9.84 24.51
N LEU A 335 4.69 -10.09 23.23
CA LEU A 335 3.77 -9.68 22.17
C LEU A 335 3.22 -10.93 21.46
N PRO A 336 2.09 -11.51 21.91
CA PRO A 336 1.41 -12.59 21.19
C PRO A 336 0.78 -12.06 19.91
N ILE A 337 1.00 -12.76 18.80
CA ILE A 337 0.51 -12.37 17.48
C ILE A 337 -0.25 -13.52 16.84
N TRP A 338 -1.47 -13.22 16.40
CA TRP A 338 -2.29 -14.08 15.54
C TRP A 338 -2.11 -13.66 14.09
N GLN A 339 -1.88 -14.63 13.21
CA GLN A 339 -1.66 -14.40 11.79
C GLN A 339 -2.66 -15.23 10.99
N PHE A 340 -3.62 -14.56 10.37
CA PHE A 340 -4.65 -15.21 9.57
C PHE A 340 -4.28 -15.11 8.09
N ILE A 341 -4.04 -16.27 7.48
CA ILE A 341 -3.83 -16.39 6.04
C ILE A 341 -5.19 -16.69 5.42
N ILE A 342 -5.77 -15.69 4.74
CA ILE A 342 -7.07 -15.83 4.10
C ILE A 342 -6.89 -16.57 2.78
N GLN A 343 -7.68 -17.62 2.59
CA GLN A 343 -7.70 -18.40 1.35
C GLN A 343 -8.93 -18.02 0.52
N PRO A 344 -8.81 -17.94 -0.81
CA PRO A 344 -9.91 -17.57 -1.69
C PRO A 344 -11.02 -18.63 -1.64
N ASN A 345 -12.25 -18.19 -1.35
CA ASN A 345 -13.45 -19.01 -1.50
C ASN A 345 -14.03 -18.82 -2.91
N ARG A 346 -13.58 -19.67 -3.85
CA ARG A 346 -14.04 -19.65 -5.25
C ARG A 346 -15.53 -19.96 -5.42
N LYS A 347 -16.17 -20.53 -4.40
CA LYS A 347 -17.61 -20.87 -4.39
C LYS A 347 -18.47 -19.81 -3.71
N PHE A 348 -17.88 -18.71 -3.24
CA PHE A 348 -18.63 -17.62 -2.61
C PHE A 348 -19.58 -16.99 -3.64
N PHE A 349 -20.86 -17.35 -3.54
CA PHE A 349 -21.98 -16.95 -4.41
C PHE A 349 -21.67 -17.03 -5.91
N SER A 350 -21.54 -18.25 -6.42
CA SER A 350 -21.66 -18.55 -7.86
C SER A 350 -23.10 -18.76 -8.31
N ASP A 351 -24.05 -18.85 -7.39
CA ASP A 351 -25.42 -19.24 -7.71
C ASP A 351 -26.32 -18.02 -7.81
N LYS A 352 -27.09 -17.98 -8.89
CA LYS A 352 -28.12 -16.99 -9.25
C LYS A 352 -29.29 -16.89 -8.26
N GLU A 353 -29.13 -17.36 -7.03
CA GLU A 353 -30.18 -17.40 -6.03
C GLU A 353 -29.80 -16.47 -4.87
N HIS A 354 -30.33 -15.25 -4.91
CA HIS A 354 -31.19 -14.72 -3.86
C HIS A 354 -31.63 -13.30 -4.26
N ASN A 355 -32.78 -13.24 -4.94
CA ASN A 355 -33.74 -12.17 -4.66
C ASN A 355 -34.31 -12.46 -3.27
N LEU A 356 -33.87 -11.72 -2.26
CA LEU A 356 -34.63 -11.48 -1.03
C LEU A 356 -34.52 -10.01 -0.65
#